data_AF-A0A959RT79-F1
#
_entry.id   AF-A0A959RT79-F1
#
_cell.length_a   1.000
_cell.length_b   1.000
_cell.length_c   1.000
_cell.angle_alpha   90.00
_cell.angle_beta   90.00
_cell.angle_gamma   90.00
#
_symmetry.space_group_name_H-M   'P 1'
#
loop_
_entity.id
_entity.type
_entity.pdbx_description
1 polymer ?
#
loop_
_entity_poly.entity_id
_entity_poly.type
_entity_poly.pdbx_seq_one_letter_code
_entity_poly.pdbx_strand_id
1 'polypeptide(L)'
;IFPLYNIVVKGSLFTLIILIVAFIFASFLMGLLISTVINDQLLATEIAVFISTPAFIFSGFTFPIWGMLFIHTIFAQILPFTHFLEAFLKVYQMGASLADISNQLIILSLFGIVSIIGTIIALKIKMHNQMPITSPVIISE
;
A
#
# COMPACT_ATOMS: atom_id res chain seq x y z
N ILE A 1 8.62 -26.12 -10.66
CA ILE A 1 7.26 -26.50 -10.17
C ILE A 1 6.20 -26.13 -11.21
N PHE A 2 6.14 -24.90 -11.74
CA PHE A 2 5.17 -24.48 -12.77
C PHE A 2 5.15 -25.27 -14.10
N PRO A 3 6.30 -25.73 -14.68
CA PRO A 3 6.28 -26.48 -15.94
C PRO A 3 5.70 -27.89 -15.82
N LEU A 4 5.62 -28.44 -14.61
CA LEU A 4 5.09 -29.79 -14.34
C LEU A 4 3.56 -29.85 -14.38
N TYR A 5 2.86 -28.71 -14.26
CA TYR A 5 1.40 -28.63 -14.20
C TYR A 5 0.77 -27.99 -15.44
N ASN A 6 1.56 -27.72 -16.49
CA ASN A 6 1.09 -27.14 -17.75
C ASN A 6 0.32 -25.81 -17.59
N ILE A 7 0.57 -25.07 -16.51
CA ILE A 7 -0.02 -23.76 -16.26
C ILE A 7 0.75 -22.75 -17.10
N VAL A 8 0.22 -22.45 -18.29
CA VAL A 8 0.76 -21.41 -19.16
C VAL A 8 0.45 -20.07 -18.52
N VAL A 9 1.48 -19.41 -17.96
CA VAL A 9 1.39 -17.98 -17.63
C VAL A 9 1.20 -17.26 -18.96
N LYS A 10 -0.02 -16.75 -19.20
CA LYS A 10 -0.36 -16.12 -20.49
C LYS A 10 0.28 -14.74 -20.63
N GLY A 11 0.57 -14.08 -19.51
CA GLY A 11 1.12 -12.74 -19.47
C GLY A 11 2.65 -12.69 -19.53
N SER A 12 3.17 -11.50 -19.82
CA SER A 12 4.61 -11.24 -19.79
C SER A 12 5.13 -11.21 -18.34
N LEU A 13 6.20 -11.96 -18.10
CA LEU A 13 6.90 -11.97 -16.81
C LEU A 13 7.42 -10.57 -16.44
N PHE A 14 7.82 -9.77 -17.44
CA PHE A 14 8.26 -8.39 -17.24
C PHE A 14 7.13 -7.50 -16.68
N THR A 15 5.90 -7.65 -17.21
CA THR A 15 4.73 -6.91 -16.73
C THR A 15 4.39 -7.26 -15.27
N LEU A 16 4.51 -8.55 -14.90
CA LEU A 16 4.33 -8.98 -13.51
C LEU A 16 5.39 -8.38 -12.57
N ILE A 17 6.65 -8.33 -12.99
CA ILE A 17 7.73 -7.73 -12.17
C ILE A 17 7.42 -6.25 -11.92
N ILE A 18 7.08 -5.47 -12.96
CA ILE A 18 6.75 -4.05 -12.80
C ILE A 18 5.60 -3.87 -11.81
N LEU A 19 4.55 -4.67 -11.96
CA LEU A 19 3.38 -4.61 -11.10
C LEU A 19 3.72 -4.93 -9.63
N ILE A 20 4.51 -5.97 -9.38
CA ILE A 20 4.95 -6.35 -8.04
C ILE A 20 5.82 -5.25 -7.42
N VAL A 21 6.76 -4.68 -8.18
CA VAL A 21 7.61 -3.58 -7.71
C VAL A 21 6.77 -2.35 -7.34
N ALA A 22 5.81 -1.97 -8.19
CA ALA A 22 4.90 -0.86 -7.91
C ALA A 22 4.08 -1.11 -6.64
N PHE A 23 3.58 -2.33 -6.44
CA PHE A 23 2.82 -2.70 -5.25
C PHE A 23 3.67 -2.69 -3.97
N ILE A 24 4.89 -3.25 -4.02
CA ILE A 24 5.81 -3.22 -2.88
C ILE A 24 6.13 -1.77 -2.49
N PHE A 25 6.41 -0.92 -3.48
CA PHE A 25 6.71 0.49 -3.23
C PHE A 25 5.53 1.23 -2.59
N ALA A 26 4.31 1.05 -3.13
CA ALA A 26 3.10 1.64 -2.56
C ALA A 26 2.85 1.17 -1.11
N SER A 27 2.99 -0.14 -0.86
CA SER A 27 2.76 -0.73 0.47
C SER A 27 3.82 -0.30 1.48
N PHE A 28 5.07 -0.22 1.05
CA PHE A 28 6.18 0.26 1.87
C PHE A 28 5.96 1.71 2.33
N LEU A 29 5.58 2.59 1.40
CA LEU A 29 5.31 3.99 1.71
C LEU A 29 4.08 4.16 2.63
N MET A 30 3.04 3.36 2.42
CA MET A 30 1.87 3.36 3.30
C MET A 30 2.24 2.89 4.72
N GLY A 31 3.08 1.86 4.84
CA GLY A 31 3.62 1.42 6.14
C GLY A 31 4.47 2.50 6.81
N LEU A 32 5.30 3.22 6.05
CA LEU A 32 6.07 4.36 6.54
C LEU A 32 5.16 5.48 7.07
N LEU A 33 4.10 5.83 6.35
CA LEU A 33 3.11 6.80 6.81
C LEU A 33 2.53 6.40 8.18
N ILE A 34 2.03 5.17 8.30
CA ILE A 34 1.45 4.64 9.53
C ILE A 34 2.47 4.73 10.68
N SER A 35 3.72 4.31 10.44
CA SER A 35 4.81 4.37 11.42
C SER A 35 5.20 5.79 11.84
N THR A 36 5.01 6.80 10.98
CA THR A 36 5.32 8.20 11.34
C THR A 36 4.19 8.87 12.13
N VAL A 37 2.94 8.48 11.87
CA VAL A 37 1.76 9.03 12.54
C VAL A 37 1.61 8.47 13.96
N ILE A 38 1.92 7.19 14.15
CA ILE A 38 1.82 6.52 15.45
C ILE A 38 3.15 6.66 16.19
N ASN A 39 3.11 7.12 17.45
CA ASN A 39 4.33 7.32 18.24
C ASN A 39 4.91 6.03 18.81
N ASP A 40 4.06 5.04 19.05
CA ASP A 40 4.44 3.74 19.59
C ASP A 40 4.71 2.74 18.46
N GLN A 41 5.92 2.19 18.41
CA GLN A 41 6.36 1.27 17.36
C GLN A 41 5.61 -0.06 17.39
N LEU A 42 5.25 -0.57 18.57
CA LEU A 42 4.51 -1.82 18.72
C LEU A 42 3.08 -1.63 18.21
N LEU A 43 2.41 -0.57 18.65
CA LEU A 43 1.05 -0.25 18.21
C LEU A 43 0.98 -0.02 16.69
N ALA A 44 1.98 0.66 16.10
CA ALA A 44 2.04 0.89 14.66
C ALA A 44 2.09 -0.43 13.88
N THR A 45 2.89 -1.38 14.37
CA THR A 45 3.04 -2.70 13.76
C THR A 45 1.76 -3.53 13.90
N GLU A 46 1.13 -3.53 15.07
CA GLU A 46 -0.14 -4.23 15.31
C GLU A 46 -1.24 -3.71 14.40
N ILE A 47 -1.36 -2.39 14.25
CA ILE A 47 -2.34 -1.77 13.34
C ILE A 47 -2.05 -2.15 11.88
N ALA A 48 -0.78 -2.14 11.46
CA ALA A 48 -0.42 -2.55 10.10
C ALA A 48 -0.81 -4.01 9.81
N VAL A 49 -0.56 -4.92 10.76
CA VAL A 49 -0.95 -6.34 10.66
C VAL A 49 -2.47 -6.47 10.66
N PHE A 50 -3.16 -5.76 11.55
CA PHE A 50 -4.61 -5.77 11.65
C PHE A 50 -5.29 -5.30 10.36
N ILE A 51 -4.75 -4.27 9.70
CA ILE A 51 -5.27 -3.80 8.39
C ILE A 51 -4.95 -4.79 7.28
N SER A 52 -3.76 -5.40 7.29
CA SER A 52 -3.30 -6.31 6.22
C SER A 52 -4.00 -7.66 6.26
N THR A 53 -4.35 -8.15 7.44
CA THR A 53 -4.99 -9.48 7.62
C THR A 53 -6.31 -9.63 6.86
N PRO A 54 -7.30 -8.73 6.99
CA PRO A 54 -8.55 -8.81 6.22
C PRO A 54 -8.39 -8.34 4.77
N ALA A 55 -7.25 -7.75 4.38
CA ALA A 55 -7.08 -7.18 3.05
C ALA A 55 -7.30 -8.22 1.94
N PHE A 56 -6.85 -9.46 2.16
CA PHE A 56 -7.08 -10.55 1.20
C PHE A 56 -8.57 -10.85 1.00
N ILE A 57 -9.35 -10.89 2.08
CA ILE A 57 -10.78 -11.21 2.04
C ILE A 57 -11.55 -10.14 1.26
N PHE A 58 -11.23 -8.87 1.48
CA PHE A 58 -11.91 -7.73 0.86
C PHE A 58 -11.40 -7.38 -0.54
N SER A 59 -10.26 -7.94 -0.97
CA SER A 59 -9.58 -7.61 -2.23
C SER A 59 -10.35 -7.90 -3.53
N GLY A 60 -11.54 -8.51 -3.46
CA GLY A 60 -12.28 -8.96 -4.64
C GLY A 60 -12.00 -10.39 -5.07
N PHE A 61 -11.03 -11.07 -4.44
CA PHE A 61 -10.68 -12.46 -4.74
C PHE A 61 -11.57 -13.48 -4.03
N THR A 62 -11.78 -13.33 -2.71
CA THR A 62 -12.65 -14.24 -1.96
C THR A 62 -14.13 -13.97 -2.22
N PHE A 63 -14.50 -12.69 -2.27
CA PHE A 63 -15.86 -12.24 -2.60
C PHE A 63 -15.81 -11.18 -3.70
N PRO A 64 -16.78 -11.18 -4.63
CA PRO A 64 -16.82 -10.19 -5.70
C PRO A 64 -17.15 -8.79 -5.18
N ILE A 65 -16.39 -7.78 -5.61
CA ILE A 65 -16.55 -6.38 -5.17
C ILE A 65 -17.96 -5.83 -5.49
N TRP A 66 -18.53 -6.22 -6.63
CA TRP A 66 -19.87 -5.79 -7.06
C TRP A 66 -21.01 -6.36 -6.19
N GLY A 67 -20.74 -7.42 -5.42
CA GLY A 67 -21.70 -8.04 -4.50
C GLY A 67 -21.54 -7.60 -3.05
N MET A 68 -20.56 -6.74 -2.73
CA MET A 68 -20.29 -6.29 -1.37
C MET A 68 -21.19 -5.13 -0.94
N LEU A 69 -21.58 -5.13 0.34
CA LEU A 69 -22.15 -3.96 1.00
C LEU A 69 -21.20 -2.76 0.87
N PHE A 70 -21.75 -1.56 0.64
CA PHE A 70 -21.02 -0.33 0.32
C PHE A 70 -19.81 -0.04 1.23
N ILE A 71 -19.95 -0.26 2.54
CA ILE A 71 -18.89 -0.04 3.54
C ILE A 71 -17.66 -0.91 3.25
N HIS A 72 -17.87 -2.17 2.91
CA HIS A 72 -16.79 -3.12 2.63
C HIS A 72 -16.11 -2.80 1.30
N THR A 73 -16.85 -2.32 0.31
CA THR A 73 -16.30 -1.84 -0.97
C THR A 73 -15.37 -0.66 -0.77
N ILE A 74 -15.72 0.29 0.10
CA ILE A 74 -14.84 1.41 0.45
C ILE A 74 -13.55 0.89 1.09
N PHE A 75 -13.67 -0.02 2.07
CA PHE A 75 -12.50 -0.60 2.74
C PHE A 75 -11.58 -1.30 1.74
N ALA A 76 -12.13 -2.09 0.83
CA ALA A 76 -11.39 -2.73 -0.24
C ALA A 76 -10.65 -1.72 -1.13
N GLN A 77 -11.30 -0.62 -1.52
CA GLN A 77 -10.72 0.36 -2.42
C GLN A 77 -9.59 1.19 -1.80
N ILE A 78 -9.55 1.33 -0.46
CA ILE A 78 -8.48 2.02 0.27
C ILE A 78 -7.21 1.16 0.37
N LEU A 79 -7.28 -0.12 0.04
CA LEU A 79 -6.14 -1.02 0.12
C LEU A 79 -5.40 -1.10 -1.22
N PRO A 80 -4.08 -0.82 -1.27
CA PRO A 80 -3.30 -0.98 -2.50
C PRO A 80 -3.30 -2.43 -2.99
N PHE A 81 -3.50 -3.39 -2.07
CA PHE A 81 -3.57 -4.82 -2.37
C PHE A 81 -4.72 -5.16 -3.34
N THR A 82 -5.87 -4.51 -3.23
CA THR A 82 -7.03 -4.73 -4.10
C THR A 82 -6.70 -4.43 -5.56
N HIS A 83 -6.10 -3.26 -5.81
CA HIS A 83 -5.74 -2.82 -7.16
C HIS A 83 -4.60 -3.65 -7.75
N PHE A 84 -3.63 -4.04 -6.91
CA PHE A 84 -2.58 -4.98 -7.29
C PHE A 84 -3.16 -6.32 -7.72
N LEU A 85 -4.05 -6.90 -6.92
CA LEU A 85 -4.58 -8.24 -7.18
C LEU A 85 -5.46 -8.26 -8.44
N GLU A 86 -6.24 -7.20 -8.68
CA GLU A 86 -7.00 -7.04 -9.92
C GLU A 86 -6.08 -7.05 -11.15
N ALA A 87 -4.99 -6.28 -11.13
CA ALA A 87 -4.01 -6.28 -12.22
C ALA A 87 -3.27 -7.62 -12.35
N PHE A 88 -2.92 -8.23 -11.21
CA PHE A 88 -2.21 -9.50 -11.17
C PHE A 88 -3.03 -10.59 -11.86
N LEU A 89 -4.33 -10.69 -11.55
CA LEU A 89 -5.23 -11.66 -12.18
C LEU A 89 -5.40 -11.39 -13.69
N LYS A 90 -5.48 -10.13 -14.11
CA LYS A 90 -5.52 -9.78 -15.55
C LYS A 90 -4.28 -10.26 -16.29
N VAL A 91 -3.09 -9.99 -15.76
CA VAL A 91 -1.83 -10.40 -16.41
C VAL A 91 -1.67 -11.92 -16.36
N TYR A 92 -1.90 -12.52 -15.19
CA TYR A 92 -1.66 -13.94 -14.96
C TYR A 92 -2.65 -14.84 -15.70
N GLN A 93 -3.96 -14.52 -15.65
CA GLN A 93 -5.01 -15.37 -16.21
C GLN A 93 -5.43 -14.99 -17.63
N MET A 94 -5.44 -13.69 -17.94
CA MET A 94 -5.94 -13.16 -19.23
C MET A 94 -4.81 -12.83 -20.21
N GLY A 95 -3.54 -12.85 -19.78
CA GLY A 95 -2.41 -12.48 -20.62
C GLY A 95 -2.35 -10.99 -20.93
N ALA A 96 -2.93 -10.16 -20.05
CA ALA A 96 -2.97 -8.72 -20.22
C ALA A 96 -1.56 -8.11 -20.33
N SER A 97 -1.43 -7.11 -21.20
CA SER A 97 -0.20 -6.36 -21.43
C SER A 97 -0.04 -5.24 -20.39
N LEU A 98 1.10 -4.55 -20.42
CA LEU A 98 1.35 -3.40 -19.55
C LEU A 98 0.35 -2.25 -19.77
N ALA A 99 -0.13 -2.08 -21.01
CA ALA A 99 -1.11 -1.04 -21.34
C ALA A 99 -2.47 -1.31 -20.67
N ASP A 100 -2.86 -2.59 -20.60
CA ASP A 100 -4.16 -3.01 -20.05
C ASP A 100 -4.26 -2.84 -18.53
N ILE A 101 -3.11 -2.83 -17.84
CA ILE A 101 -3.03 -2.61 -16.38
C ILE A 101 -2.56 -1.21 -16.00
N SER A 102 -2.46 -0.30 -16.97
CA SER A 102 -1.98 1.07 -16.76
C SER A 102 -2.77 1.81 -15.68
N ASN A 103 -4.08 1.64 -15.65
CA ASN A 103 -4.94 2.26 -14.63
C ASN A 103 -4.58 1.80 -13.21
N GLN A 104 -4.37 0.50 -13.00
CA GLN A 104 -4.00 -0.05 -11.70
C GLN A 104 -2.61 0.41 -11.29
N LEU A 105 -1.66 0.54 -12.22
CA LEU A 105 -0.35 1.12 -11.95
C LEU A 105 -0.43 2.59 -11.54
N ILE A 106 -1.31 3.38 -12.17
CA ILE A 106 -1.56 4.78 -11.80
C ILE A 106 -2.12 4.85 -10.38
N ILE A 107 -3.09 4.00 -10.04
CA ILE A 107 -3.69 3.96 -8.70
C ILE A 107 -2.64 3.57 -7.64
N LEU A 108 -1.84 2.53 -7.89
CA LEU A 108 -0.74 2.14 -6.99
C LEU A 108 0.28 3.26 -6.81
N SER A 109 0.62 3.96 -7.89
CA SER A 109 1.53 5.12 -7.83
C SER A 109 0.92 6.26 -7.01
N LEU A 110 -0.39 6.50 -7.16
CA LEU A 110 -1.11 7.50 -6.39
C LEU A 110 -1.08 7.18 -4.88
N PHE A 111 -1.28 5.91 -4.50
CA PHE A 111 -1.10 5.49 -3.10
C PHE A 111 0.29 5.84 -2.57
N GLY A 112 1.35 5.53 -3.33
CA GLY A 112 2.71 5.89 -2.95
C GLY A 112 2.91 7.40 -2.78
N ILE A 113 2.46 8.20 -3.74
CA ILE A 113 2.58 9.67 -3.71
C ILE A 113 1.83 10.25 -2.49
N VAL A 114 0.58 9.83 -2.27
CA VAL A 114 -0.22 10.28 -1.14
C VAL A 114 0.43 9.89 0.18
N SER A 115 0.98 8.67 0.29
CA SER A 115 1.69 8.23 1.49
C SER A 115 2.95 9.05 1.75
N ILE A 116 3.77 9.34 0.74
CA ILE A 116 4.96 10.21 0.89
C ILE A 116 4.57 11.60 1.37
N ILE A 117 3.58 12.22 0.75
CA ILE A 117 3.11 13.56 1.12
C ILE A 117 2.62 13.54 2.57
N GLY A 118 1.80 12.54 2.93
CA GLY A 118 1.33 12.35 4.30
C GLY A 118 2.48 12.20 5.30
N THR A 119 3.51 11.41 4.96
CA THR A 119 4.70 11.21 5.81
C THR A 119 5.45 12.51 6.03
N ILE A 120 5.67 13.31 4.97
CA ILE A 120 6.36 14.60 5.07
C ILE A 120 5.56 15.57 5.95
N ILE A 121 4.25 15.63 5.79
CA ILE A 121 3.36 16.48 6.61
C ILE A 121 3.41 16.04 8.08
N ALA A 122 3.25 14.74 8.34
CA ALA A 122 3.29 14.17 9.69
C ALA A 122 4.62 14.47 10.39
N LEU A 123 5.74 14.31 9.68
CA LEU A 123 7.07 14.63 10.18
C LEU A 123 7.23 16.13 10.48
N LYS A 124 6.75 17.01 9.59
CA LYS A 124 6.81 18.46 9.80
C LYS A 124 6.02 18.90 11.04
N ILE A 125 4.83 18.34 11.25
CA ILE A 125 4.00 18.61 12.44
C ILE A 125 4.73 18.12 13.71
N LYS A 126 5.29 16.90 13.67
CA LYS A 126 6.01 16.32 14.80
C LYS A 126 7.25 17.14 15.17
N MET A 127 8.00 17.63 14.18
CA MET A 127 9.15 18.51 14.41
C MET A 127 8.75 19.88 14.97
N HIS A 128 7.67 20.48 14.48
CA HIS A 128 7.22 21.79 14.98
C HIS A 128 6.77 21.73 16.45
N ASN A 129 6.08 20.65 16.83
CA ASN A 129 5.63 20.44 18.21
C ASN A 129 6.76 20.07 19.18
N GLN A 130 7.93 19.67 18.68
CA GLN A 130 9.08 19.26 19.48
C GLN A 130 10.14 20.34 19.65
N MET A 131 9.96 21.56 19.12
CA MET A 131 10.91 22.67 19.37
C MET A 131 10.73 23.18 20.81
N PRO A 132 11.67 22.88 21.74
CA PRO A 132 11.70 23.56 23.01
C PRO A 132 12.21 24.97 22.74
N ILE A 133 11.51 25.99 23.24
CA ILE A 133 12.08 27.32 23.40
C ILE A 133 13.38 27.10 24.18
N THR A 134 14.52 27.31 23.52
CA THR A 134 15.81 27.33 24.18
C THR A 134 15.80 28.50 25.15
N SER A 135 15.39 28.27 26.40
CA SER A 135 15.56 29.23 27.48
C SER A 135 17.07 29.39 27.71
N PRO A 136 17.66 30.58 27.51
CA PRO A 136 19.03 30.81 27.91
C PRO A 136 18.99 31.05 29.42
N VAL A 137 19.28 30.02 30.22
CA VAL A 137 19.45 30.19 31.68
C VAL A 137 20.88 29.84 32.05
N ILE A 138 21.71 30.84 31.77
CA ILE A 138 22.76 31.43 32.62
C ILE A 138 23.50 30.44 33.54
N ILE A 139 24.78 30.26 33.19
CA ILE A 139 25.85 29.68 33.99
C ILE A 139 25.85 30.36 35.37
N SER A 140 25.66 29.56 36.42
CA SER A 140 25.89 29.93 37.80
C SER A 140 27.40 30.08 38.05
N GLU A 141 27.89 31.30 38.22
CA GLU A 141 29.07 31.65 39.02
C GLU A 141 28.86 33.02 39.69
#